data_AF-A0A7C5I3U3-F1
#
_entry.id   AF-A0A7C5I3U3-F1
#
_cell.length_a   1.000
_cell.length_b   1.000
_cell.length_c   1.000
_cell.angle_alpha   90.00
_cell.angle_beta   90.00
_cell.angle_gamma   90.00
#
_symmetry.space_group_name_H-M   'P 1'
#
loop_
_entity.id
_entity.type
_entity.pdbx_description
1 polymer ?
#
loop_
_entity_poly.entity_id
_entity_poly.type
_entity_poly.pdbx_seq_one_letter_code
_entity_poly.pdbx_strand_id
1 'polypeptide(L)'
;MLENLKLAVKRQKKLILIFCLTIFIPSISLSVFGIRAIRNERFRLAEQVENENRRVAENLKSQISSYLEELGSILLSLAQSNTFEQKSVAGLRDILDEELAGNTLVDQVFVAYKGEEPLFPLFQPEPFVVPSSSESGSEGMLQERLKRAENYEFNQKDYTSAASLYRNLFDWSKNTNFKARMLTNMARCSMKAEDYKGAIRNYKRIRDDYPKSLSSTGLPLALISQLQMASCYHELGESQTSLQTFFDLYRDILTLQWPLKEAQFKIYAALVGDSIREGVPKNIPGASLDEYKKDYDRLKTLHQEGLEQWAVVEHIRKEIVPDFLARQNTQAFSSACLQYQKTINTQNYLILAVHIPDSLENRPVGLLGIKINEPYLIEYVIPKVIESIPFSHPSQVVISHLSGKILLGEKNLSTEPPTSTEFFEDSFPPWRIDIFPSEERLQAHSI
;
A
#
# COMPACT_ATOMS: atom_id res chain seq x y z
N MET A 1 -60.00 66.89 -34.05
CA MET A 1 -58.52 66.94 -34.11
C MET A 1 -57.88 65.82 -34.94
N LEU A 2 -58.45 64.61 -35.03
CA LEU A 2 -57.87 63.51 -35.82
C LEU A 2 -57.88 63.72 -37.35
N GLU A 3 -58.84 64.48 -37.91
CA GLU A 3 -58.91 64.70 -39.37
C GLU A 3 -57.84 65.65 -39.92
N ASN A 4 -57.50 66.70 -39.16
CA ASN A 4 -56.41 67.61 -39.52
C ASN A 4 -55.03 66.93 -39.45
N LEU A 5 -54.86 65.96 -38.55
CA LEU A 5 -53.67 65.12 -38.48
C LEU A 5 -53.54 64.23 -39.74
N LYS A 6 -54.65 63.67 -40.23
CA LYS A 6 -54.69 62.83 -41.44
C LYS A 6 -54.28 63.60 -42.70
N LEU A 7 -54.70 64.85 -42.83
CA LEU A 7 -54.37 65.74 -43.96
C LEU A 7 -52.90 66.18 -43.94
N ALA A 8 -52.36 66.53 -42.77
CA ALA A 8 -50.95 66.87 -42.59
C ALA A 8 -50.03 65.67 -42.89
N VAL A 9 -50.37 64.48 -42.38
CA VAL A 9 -49.62 63.25 -42.65
C VAL A 9 -49.59 62.93 -44.15
N LYS A 10 -50.70 63.14 -44.88
CA LYS A 10 -50.76 62.88 -46.34
C LYS A 10 -49.79 63.77 -47.12
N ARG A 11 -49.59 65.02 -46.70
CA ARG A 11 -48.67 65.99 -47.33
C ARG A 11 -47.20 65.74 -46.95
N GLN A 12 -46.94 65.20 -45.75
CA GLN A 12 -45.60 64.89 -45.26
C GLN A 12 -45.13 63.43 -45.52
N LYS A 13 -45.91 62.59 -46.19
CA LYS A 13 -45.54 61.19 -46.48
C LYS A 13 -44.15 61.01 -47.09
N LYS A 14 -43.74 61.88 -48.03
CA LYS A 14 -42.41 61.82 -48.64
C LYS A 14 -41.29 62.11 -47.62
N LEU A 15 -41.51 63.10 -46.75
CA LEU A 15 -40.54 63.53 -45.74
C LEU A 15 -40.39 62.47 -44.63
N ILE A 16 -41.51 61.88 -44.17
CA ILE A 16 -41.52 60.77 -43.21
C ILE A 16 -40.80 59.53 -43.79
N LEU A 17 -41.01 59.23 -45.08
CA LEU A 17 -40.36 58.09 -45.72
C LEU A 17 -38.84 58.28 -45.82
N ILE A 18 -38.38 59.49 -46.18
CA ILE A 18 -36.95 59.80 -46.20
C ILE A 18 -36.36 59.70 -44.78
N PHE A 19 -37.02 60.26 -43.77
CA PHE A 19 -36.58 60.17 -42.37
C PHE A 19 -36.45 58.71 -41.88
N CYS A 20 -37.46 57.86 -42.14
CA CYS A 20 -37.37 56.44 -41.82
C CYS A 20 -36.20 55.75 -42.53
N LEU A 21 -35.98 56.08 -43.80
CA LEU A 21 -34.96 55.43 -44.61
C LEU A 21 -33.53 55.86 -44.22
N THR A 22 -33.34 57.12 -43.83
CA THR A 22 -32.02 57.67 -43.48
C THR A 22 -31.65 57.50 -42.00
N ILE A 23 -32.61 57.41 -41.09
CA ILE A 23 -32.34 57.34 -39.65
C ILE A 23 -32.74 55.98 -39.08
N PHE A 24 -33.95 55.50 -39.37
CA PHE A 24 -34.48 54.31 -38.73
C PHE A 24 -33.78 53.03 -39.23
N ILE A 25 -33.58 52.88 -40.54
CA ILE A 25 -32.91 51.71 -41.12
C ILE A 25 -31.46 51.58 -40.63
N PRO A 26 -30.61 52.63 -40.67
CA PRO A 26 -29.25 52.54 -40.12
C PRO A 26 -29.23 52.27 -38.62
N SER A 27 -30.17 52.84 -37.85
CA SER A 27 -30.26 52.58 -36.40
C SER A 27 -30.58 51.11 -36.09
N ILE A 28 -31.53 50.50 -36.81
CA ILE A 28 -31.84 49.07 -36.64
C ILE A 28 -30.62 48.23 -37.06
N SER A 29 -29.97 48.59 -38.17
CA SER A 29 -28.79 47.88 -38.66
C SER A 29 -27.66 47.90 -37.62
N LEU A 30 -27.34 49.07 -37.05
CA LEU A 30 -26.37 49.21 -35.97
C LEU A 30 -26.74 48.39 -34.75
N SER A 31 -28.02 48.34 -34.37
CA SER A 31 -28.47 47.52 -33.24
C SER A 31 -28.27 46.02 -33.48
N VAL A 32 -28.56 45.53 -34.69
CA VAL A 32 -28.35 44.11 -35.06
C VAL A 32 -26.86 43.77 -35.10
N PHE A 33 -26.02 44.66 -35.64
CA PHE A 33 -24.57 44.49 -35.62
C PHE A 33 -24.00 44.54 -34.20
N GLY A 34 -24.51 45.41 -33.33
CA GLY A 34 -24.10 45.48 -31.92
C GLY A 34 -24.41 44.18 -31.18
N ILE A 35 -25.62 43.64 -31.34
CA ILE A 35 -25.99 42.35 -30.71
C ILE A 35 -25.12 41.21 -31.25
N ARG A 36 -24.86 41.17 -32.56
CA ARG A 36 -23.96 40.17 -33.16
C ARG A 36 -22.52 40.31 -32.65
N ALA A 37 -22.01 41.53 -32.52
CA ALA A 37 -20.67 41.79 -32.02
C ALA A 37 -20.53 41.31 -30.57
N ILE A 38 -21.48 41.64 -29.70
CA ILE A 38 -21.50 41.18 -28.30
C ILE A 38 -21.57 39.65 -28.22
N ARG A 39 -22.43 39.02 -29.04
CA ARG A 39 -22.51 37.55 -29.07
C ARG A 39 -21.21 36.91 -29.56
N ASN A 40 -20.58 37.48 -30.58
CA ASN A 40 -19.33 36.97 -31.12
C ASN A 40 -18.16 37.16 -30.14
N GLU A 41 -18.12 38.28 -29.42
CA GLU A 41 -17.13 38.53 -28.38
C GLU A 41 -17.31 37.60 -27.19
N ARG A 42 -18.56 37.37 -26.74
CA ARG A 42 -18.87 36.36 -25.71
C ARG A 42 -18.45 34.95 -26.13
N PHE A 43 -18.70 34.59 -27.38
CA PHE A 43 -18.27 33.30 -27.93
C PHE A 43 -16.74 33.18 -27.91
N ARG A 44 -16.03 34.21 -28.37
CA ARG A 44 -14.55 34.24 -28.36
C ARG A 44 -13.97 34.18 -26.95
N LEU A 45 -14.59 34.87 -25.99
CA LEU A 45 -14.17 34.81 -24.58
C LEU A 45 -14.42 33.42 -23.98
N ALA A 46 -15.57 32.80 -24.27
CA ALA A 46 -15.87 31.45 -23.81
C ALA A 46 -14.87 30.43 -24.39
N GLU A 47 -14.58 30.51 -25.69
CA GLU A 47 -13.59 29.66 -26.37
C GLU A 47 -12.17 29.90 -25.83
N GLN A 48 -11.82 31.13 -25.49
CA GLN A 48 -10.53 31.43 -24.86
C GLN A 48 -10.43 30.80 -23.46
N VAL A 49 -11.46 30.92 -22.63
CA VAL A 49 -11.51 30.31 -21.29
C VAL A 49 -11.48 28.78 -21.39
N GLU A 50 -12.18 28.18 -22.35
CA GLU A 50 -12.14 26.74 -22.62
C GLU A 50 -10.74 26.27 -23.00
N ASN A 51 -10.07 26.96 -23.93
CA ASN A 51 -8.71 26.61 -24.33
C ASN A 51 -7.69 26.81 -23.20
N GLU A 52 -7.85 27.84 -22.36
CA GLU A 52 -7.02 28.05 -21.17
C GLU A 52 -7.23 26.92 -20.15
N ASN A 53 -8.48 26.56 -19.86
CA ASN A 53 -8.81 25.46 -18.96
C ASN A 53 -8.28 24.13 -19.51
N ARG A 54 -8.41 23.85 -20.81
CA ARG A 54 -7.85 22.64 -21.43
C ARG A 54 -6.33 22.55 -21.24
N ARG A 55 -5.61 23.66 -21.47
CA ARG A 55 -4.15 23.71 -21.22
C ARG A 55 -3.80 23.46 -19.76
N VAL A 56 -4.61 23.97 -18.83
CA VAL A 56 -4.43 23.71 -17.40
C VAL A 56 -4.64 22.23 -17.08
N ALA A 57 -5.69 21.61 -17.60
CA ALA A 57 -5.96 20.18 -17.41
C ALA A 57 -4.86 19.30 -18.04
N GLU A 58 -4.37 19.65 -19.23
CA GLU A 58 -3.24 18.99 -19.90
C GLU A 58 -1.95 19.12 -19.08
N ASN A 59 -1.66 20.29 -18.50
CA ASN A 59 -0.50 20.51 -17.64
C ASN A 59 -0.61 19.71 -16.33
N LEU A 60 -1.78 19.71 -15.69
CA LEU A 60 -2.06 18.89 -14.51
C LEU A 60 -1.83 17.40 -14.81
N LYS A 61 -2.39 16.92 -15.92
CA LYS A 61 -2.17 15.55 -16.41
C LYS A 61 -0.67 15.26 -16.59
N SER A 62 0.04 16.13 -17.30
CA SER A 62 1.47 15.95 -17.59
C SER A 62 2.33 15.93 -16.33
N GLN A 63 2.06 16.79 -15.35
CA GLN A 63 2.81 16.80 -14.10
C GLN A 63 2.54 15.55 -13.26
N ILE A 64 1.28 15.10 -13.17
CA ILE A 64 0.94 13.85 -12.48
C ILE A 64 1.61 12.65 -13.18
N SER A 65 1.55 12.59 -14.51
CA SER A 65 2.22 11.56 -15.29
C SER A 65 3.74 11.58 -15.08
N SER A 66 4.38 12.75 -14.95
CA SER A 66 5.83 12.83 -14.73
C SER A 66 6.27 12.17 -13.41
N TYR A 67 5.48 12.26 -12.34
CA TYR A 67 5.79 11.55 -11.08
C TYR A 67 5.73 10.03 -11.26
N LEU A 68 4.77 9.53 -12.05
CA LEU A 68 4.63 8.10 -12.33
C LEU A 68 5.71 7.59 -13.29
N GLU A 69 6.11 8.40 -14.28
CA GLU A 69 7.19 8.11 -15.20
C GLU A 69 8.57 8.12 -14.51
N GLU A 70 8.78 9.01 -13.54
CA GLU A 70 9.97 9.02 -12.69
C GLU A 70 10.07 7.72 -11.90
N LEU A 71 8.98 7.30 -11.24
CA LEU A 71 8.91 6.00 -10.57
C LEU A 71 9.16 4.84 -11.53
N GLY A 72 8.56 4.86 -12.73
CA GLY A 72 8.78 3.84 -13.75
C GLY A 72 10.25 3.75 -14.19
N SER A 73 10.94 4.89 -14.27
CA SER A 73 12.36 4.98 -14.61
C SER A 73 13.26 4.43 -13.50
N ILE A 74 12.93 4.71 -12.22
CA ILE A 74 13.59 4.11 -11.06
C ILE A 74 13.45 2.59 -11.11
N LEU A 75 12.23 2.07 -11.32
CA LEU A 75 12.01 0.63 -11.44
C LEU A 75 12.79 -0.01 -12.58
N LEU A 76 12.82 0.64 -13.75
CA LEU A 76 13.56 0.14 -14.90
C LEU A 76 15.06 0.03 -14.59
N SER A 77 15.63 1.04 -13.93
CA SER A 77 17.04 1.01 -13.50
C SER A 77 17.32 -0.09 -12.47
N LEU A 78 16.44 -0.26 -11.49
CA LEU A 78 16.52 -1.30 -10.46
C LEU A 78 16.47 -2.70 -11.08
N ALA A 79 15.50 -2.95 -11.97
CA ALA A 79 15.32 -4.25 -12.62
C ALA A 79 16.51 -4.66 -13.48
N GLN A 80 17.30 -3.71 -13.98
CA GLN A 80 18.53 -3.96 -14.73
C GLN A 80 19.75 -4.27 -13.85
N SER A 81 19.64 -4.17 -12.53
CA SER A 81 20.74 -4.48 -11.62
C SER A 81 20.97 -5.99 -11.50
N ASN A 82 22.24 -6.39 -11.40
CA ASN A 82 22.66 -7.80 -11.28
C ASN A 82 22.05 -8.51 -10.04
N THR A 83 21.59 -7.76 -9.05
CA THR A 83 20.95 -8.29 -7.84
C THR A 83 19.68 -9.08 -8.16
N PHE A 84 18.89 -8.62 -9.14
CA PHE A 84 17.65 -9.30 -9.55
C PHE A 84 17.92 -10.60 -10.32
N GLU A 85 19.06 -10.71 -10.98
CA GLU A 85 19.49 -11.95 -11.65
C GLU A 85 19.92 -13.01 -10.64
N GLN A 86 20.64 -12.59 -9.58
CA GLN A 86 21.12 -13.49 -8.53
C GLN A 86 20.00 -13.99 -7.59
N LYS A 87 18.80 -13.39 -7.65
CA LYS A 87 17.64 -13.69 -6.79
C LYS A 87 17.97 -13.67 -5.28
N SER A 88 18.96 -12.86 -4.88
CA SER A 88 19.36 -12.73 -3.48
C SER A 88 18.35 -11.85 -2.75
N VAL A 89 17.54 -12.43 -1.87
CA VAL A 89 16.49 -11.68 -1.13
C VAL A 89 17.09 -10.55 -0.28
N ALA A 90 18.22 -10.79 0.38
CA ALA A 90 18.92 -9.77 1.15
C ALA A 90 19.40 -8.62 0.25
N GLY A 91 20.06 -8.94 -0.87
CA GLY A 91 20.53 -7.91 -1.80
C GLY A 91 19.37 -7.12 -2.43
N LEU A 92 18.27 -7.81 -2.76
CA LEU A 92 17.04 -7.18 -3.25
C LEU A 92 16.48 -6.21 -2.22
N ARG A 93 16.44 -6.60 -0.95
CA ARG A 93 15.97 -5.72 0.11
C ARG A 93 16.85 -4.48 0.25
N ASP A 94 18.17 -4.65 0.31
CA ASP A 94 19.09 -3.52 0.50
C ASP A 94 18.94 -2.46 -0.60
N ILE A 95 18.91 -2.87 -1.88
CA ILE A 95 18.77 -1.93 -3.00
C ILE A 95 17.37 -1.30 -3.08
N LEU A 96 16.32 -2.05 -2.73
CA LEU A 96 14.96 -1.53 -2.72
C LEU A 96 14.72 -0.59 -1.52
N ASP A 97 15.31 -0.87 -0.35
CA ASP A 97 15.24 0.00 0.82
C ASP A 97 15.97 1.33 0.55
N GLU A 98 17.13 1.29 -0.11
CA GLU A 98 17.89 2.50 -0.48
C GLU A 98 17.12 3.41 -1.46
N GLU A 99 16.54 2.84 -2.51
CA GLU A 99 15.93 3.62 -3.60
C GLU A 99 14.44 3.93 -3.38
N LEU A 100 13.68 3.07 -2.68
CA LEU A 100 12.22 3.18 -2.61
C LEU A 100 11.65 3.38 -1.20
N ALA A 101 12.33 2.98 -0.11
CA ALA A 101 11.72 3.06 1.23
C ALA A 101 11.44 4.50 1.69
N GLY A 102 12.20 5.48 1.18
CA GLY A 102 11.95 6.90 1.43
C GLY A 102 10.82 7.51 0.60
N ASN A 103 10.30 6.80 -0.40
CA ASN A 103 9.31 7.32 -1.33
C ASN A 103 7.88 6.99 -0.88
N THR A 104 7.21 7.97 -0.29
CA THR A 104 5.84 7.84 0.24
C THR A 104 4.77 7.56 -0.83
N LEU A 105 5.09 7.74 -2.11
CA LEU A 105 4.21 7.38 -3.22
C LEU A 105 4.20 5.86 -3.47
N VAL A 106 5.17 5.11 -2.93
CA VAL A 106 5.24 3.66 -2.98
C VAL A 106 4.55 3.09 -1.74
N ASP A 107 3.50 2.29 -1.95
CA ASP A 107 2.80 1.58 -0.85
C ASP A 107 3.39 0.18 -0.65
N GLN A 108 3.51 -0.61 -1.73
CA GLN A 108 4.05 -1.97 -1.65
C GLN A 108 4.95 -2.26 -2.84
N VAL A 109 6.10 -2.90 -2.60
CA VAL A 109 6.99 -3.43 -3.64
C VAL A 109 6.86 -4.94 -3.71
N PHE A 110 6.82 -5.49 -4.93
CA PHE A 110 6.80 -6.94 -5.16
C PHE A 110 7.76 -7.35 -6.29
N VAL A 111 8.28 -8.57 -6.17
CA VAL A 111 9.12 -9.23 -7.18
C VAL A 111 8.52 -10.58 -7.48
N ALA A 112 8.27 -10.88 -8.75
CA ALA A 112 7.68 -12.15 -9.18
C ALA A 112 8.53 -12.80 -10.26
N TYR A 113 9.13 -13.95 -9.95
CA TYR A 113 9.83 -14.77 -10.93
C TYR A 113 8.90 -15.84 -11.50
N LYS A 114 9.19 -16.29 -12.72
CA LYS A 114 8.37 -17.30 -13.38
C LYS A 114 8.42 -18.63 -12.62
N GLY A 115 7.26 -19.10 -12.18
CA GLY A 115 7.12 -20.38 -11.47
C GLY A 115 7.46 -20.35 -9.97
N GLU A 116 7.72 -19.16 -9.43
CA GLU A 116 8.02 -18.95 -8.00
C GLU A 116 6.89 -18.15 -7.33
N GLU A 117 6.79 -18.22 -6.01
CA GLU A 117 5.88 -17.35 -5.27
C GLU A 117 6.38 -15.89 -5.30
N PRO A 118 5.48 -14.90 -5.46
CA PRO A 118 5.87 -13.49 -5.39
C PRO A 118 6.46 -13.12 -4.03
N LEU A 119 7.58 -12.42 -4.08
CA LEU A 119 8.32 -11.88 -2.95
C LEU A 119 7.89 -10.44 -2.67
N PHE A 120 7.93 -10.05 -1.40
CA PHE A 120 7.58 -8.69 -0.95
C PHE A 120 8.71 -8.14 -0.06
N PRO A 121 9.88 -7.78 -0.63
CA PRO A 121 11.12 -7.58 0.15
C PRO A 121 11.05 -6.48 1.21
N LEU A 122 10.21 -5.46 0.99
CA LEU A 122 10.04 -4.34 1.91
C LEU A 122 8.99 -4.60 3.02
N PHE A 123 8.19 -5.65 2.88
CA PHE A 123 7.18 -6.02 3.86
C PHE A 123 7.55 -7.31 4.60
N GLN A 124 7.92 -8.35 3.88
CA GLN A 124 8.27 -9.65 4.45
C GLN A 124 9.77 -9.74 4.70
N PRO A 125 10.21 -10.21 5.89
CA PRO A 125 11.62 -10.46 6.14
C PRO A 125 12.10 -11.67 5.31
N GLU A 126 13.43 -11.80 5.21
CA GLU A 126 14.05 -12.89 4.49
C GLU A 126 13.60 -14.26 5.06
N PRO A 127 13.15 -15.20 4.21
CA PRO A 127 12.80 -16.53 4.65
C PRO A 127 14.03 -17.22 5.26
N PHE A 128 13.84 -17.89 6.40
CA PHE A 128 14.94 -18.63 7.02
C PHE A 128 15.25 -19.86 6.17
N VAL A 129 16.48 -19.91 5.64
CA VAL A 129 16.98 -21.08 4.93
C VAL A 129 17.33 -22.16 5.96
N VAL A 130 16.56 -23.25 5.96
CA VAL A 130 16.93 -24.45 6.71
C VAL A 130 18.03 -25.15 5.92
N PRO A 131 19.24 -25.34 6.47
CA PRO A 131 20.27 -26.12 5.80
C PRO A 131 19.71 -27.52 5.54
N SER A 132 19.70 -27.94 4.28
CA SER A 132 19.36 -29.31 3.91
C SER A 132 20.36 -30.23 4.59
N SER A 133 19.89 -31.01 5.58
CA SER A 133 20.74 -31.91 6.35
C SER A 133 21.13 -33.11 5.49
N SER A 134 22.26 -33.02 4.79
CA SER A 134 22.80 -34.07 3.92
C SER A 134 23.71 -35.08 4.66
N GLU A 135 23.59 -35.22 5.98
CA GLU A 135 24.37 -36.18 6.77
C GLU A 135 23.69 -37.56 6.84
N SER A 136 23.65 -38.28 5.71
CA SER A 136 22.89 -39.54 5.57
C SER A 136 23.49 -40.77 6.30
N GLY A 137 24.56 -40.62 7.07
CA GLY A 137 25.25 -41.75 7.73
C GLY A 137 24.86 -41.99 9.19
N SER A 138 24.39 -40.95 9.91
CA SER A 138 24.19 -41.02 11.37
C SER A 138 22.74 -40.78 11.83
N GLU A 139 21.84 -40.63 10.86
CA GLU A 139 20.46 -40.24 11.09
C GLU A 139 19.66 -41.31 11.85
N GLY A 140 19.89 -42.60 11.57
CA GLY A 140 19.19 -43.71 12.23
C GLY A 140 19.46 -43.80 13.73
N MET A 141 20.72 -43.68 14.16
CA MET A 141 21.09 -43.71 15.58
C MET A 141 20.57 -42.49 16.33
N LEU A 142 20.64 -41.31 15.71
CA LEU A 142 20.10 -40.08 16.29
C LEU A 142 18.58 -40.16 16.45
N GLN A 143 17.88 -40.71 15.46
CA GLN A 143 16.44 -40.90 15.51
C GLN A 143 16.02 -41.89 16.61
N GLU A 144 16.75 -42.99 16.79
CA GLU A 144 16.48 -43.95 17.86
C GLU A 144 16.65 -43.32 19.24
N ARG A 145 17.74 -42.57 19.46
CA ARG A 145 17.99 -41.84 20.71
C ARG A 145 16.93 -40.77 20.96
N LEU A 146 16.48 -40.08 19.91
CA LEU A 146 15.41 -39.10 20.01
C LEU A 146 14.09 -39.76 20.45
N LYS A 147 13.70 -40.88 19.80
CA LYS A 147 12.53 -41.68 20.20
C LYS A 147 12.61 -42.15 21.65
N ARG A 148 13.81 -42.54 22.10
CA ARG A 148 14.02 -42.92 23.50
C ARG A 148 13.77 -41.74 24.43
N ALA A 149 14.29 -40.55 24.14
CA ALA A 149 14.02 -39.34 24.92
C ALA A 149 12.52 -39.00 24.96
N GLU A 150 11.85 -39.06 23.81
CA GLU A 150 10.41 -38.85 23.69
C GLU A 150 9.60 -39.88 24.50
N ASN A 151 10.02 -41.15 24.52
CA ASN A 151 9.37 -42.18 25.34
C ASN A 151 9.48 -41.88 26.84
N TYR A 152 10.62 -41.36 27.32
CA TYR A 152 10.73 -40.90 28.71
C TYR A 152 9.81 -39.70 28.99
N GLU A 153 9.74 -38.74 28.06
CA GLU A 153 8.92 -37.53 28.23
C GLU A 153 7.42 -37.84 28.23
N PHE A 154 6.94 -38.53 27.20
CA PHE A 154 5.51 -38.65 26.92
C PHE A 154 4.87 -39.87 27.57
N ASN A 155 5.58 -41.00 27.62
CA ASN A 155 5.01 -42.25 28.13
C ASN A 155 5.33 -42.45 29.61
N GLN A 156 6.60 -42.29 30.00
CA GLN A 156 7.03 -42.52 31.38
C GLN A 156 6.85 -41.31 32.29
N LYS A 157 6.67 -40.12 31.72
CA LYS A 157 6.62 -38.83 32.45
C LYS A 157 7.85 -38.56 33.33
N ASP A 158 8.98 -39.16 32.98
CA ASP A 158 10.27 -38.91 33.65
C ASP A 158 11.00 -37.80 32.89
N TYR A 159 10.62 -36.56 33.24
CA TYR A 159 11.08 -35.35 32.58
C TYR A 159 12.57 -35.09 32.79
N THR A 160 13.13 -35.49 33.93
CA THR A 160 14.56 -35.34 34.25
C THR A 160 15.39 -36.24 33.35
N SER A 161 15.02 -37.51 33.21
CA SER A 161 15.70 -38.44 32.30
C SER A 161 15.55 -38.01 30.84
N ALA A 162 14.36 -37.57 30.43
CA ALA A 162 14.14 -37.03 29.09
C ALA A 162 15.03 -35.81 28.79
N ALA A 163 15.08 -34.83 29.70
CA ALA A 163 15.91 -33.63 29.55
C ALA A 163 17.41 -33.97 29.47
N SER A 164 17.88 -34.97 30.23
CA SER A 164 19.26 -35.47 30.15
C SER A 164 19.57 -36.06 28.78
N LEU A 165 18.67 -36.87 28.23
CA LEU A 165 18.83 -37.44 26.89
C LEU A 165 18.81 -36.35 25.80
N TYR A 166 17.93 -35.36 25.90
CA TYR A 166 17.91 -34.22 24.98
C TYR A 166 19.19 -33.39 25.05
N ARG A 167 19.78 -33.21 26.24
CA ARG A 167 21.08 -32.54 26.40
C ARG A 167 22.20 -33.29 25.70
N ASN A 168 22.26 -34.61 25.84
CA ASN A 168 23.26 -35.42 25.15
C ASN A 168 23.11 -35.31 23.62
N LEU A 169 21.87 -35.26 23.11
CA LEU A 169 21.60 -35.03 21.68
C LEU A 169 22.02 -33.63 21.23
N PHE A 170 21.80 -32.62 22.07
CA PHE A 170 22.24 -31.24 21.83
C PHE A 170 23.77 -31.15 21.69
N ASP A 171 24.51 -31.77 22.61
CA ASP A 171 25.98 -31.69 22.64
C ASP A 171 26.61 -32.44 21.45
N TRP A 172 25.95 -33.49 20.97
CA TRP A 172 26.46 -34.33 19.90
C TRP A 172 26.24 -33.76 18.49
N SER A 173 25.16 -33.00 18.27
CA SER A 173 24.86 -32.45 16.95
C SER A 173 25.69 -31.21 16.64
N LYS A 174 26.01 -30.97 15.36
CA LYS A 174 26.53 -29.66 14.88
C LYS A 174 25.44 -28.79 14.26
N ASN A 175 24.29 -29.37 13.95
CA ASN A 175 23.19 -28.67 13.29
C ASN A 175 22.52 -27.71 14.29
N THR A 176 22.59 -26.41 14.00
CA THR A 176 22.05 -25.33 14.85
C THR A 176 20.55 -25.45 15.06
N ASN A 177 19.80 -25.78 14.00
CA ASN A 177 18.36 -25.97 14.09
C ASN A 177 18.00 -27.17 14.98
N PHE A 178 18.73 -28.28 14.85
CA PHE A 178 18.55 -29.45 15.71
C PHE A 178 18.86 -29.12 17.18
N LYS A 179 19.94 -28.37 17.44
CA LYS A 179 20.28 -27.88 18.78
C LYS A 179 19.15 -27.04 19.38
N ALA A 180 18.61 -26.08 18.64
CA ALA A 180 17.49 -25.26 19.10
C ALA A 180 16.24 -26.10 19.42
N ARG A 181 15.95 -27.13 18.61
CA ARG A 181 14.87 -28.09 18.89
C ARG A 181 15.12 -28.89 20.17
N MET A 182 16.35 -29.33 20.43
CA MET A 182 16.69 -30.03 21.67
C MET A 182 16.53 -29.10 22.88
N LEU A 183 16.93 -27.83 22.79
CA LEU A 183 16.66 -26.84 23.83
C LEU A 183 15.16 -26.65 24.07
N THR A 184 14.35 -26.66 23.00
CA THR A 184 12.89 -26.55 23.11
C THR A 184 12.30 -27.73 23.87
N ASN A 185 12.76 -28.94 23.57
CA ASN A 185 12.34 -30.16 24.26
C ASN A 185 12.78 -30.17 25.74
N MET A 186 14.01 -29.73 26.04
CA MET A 186 14.50 -29.56 27.41
C MET A 186 13.68 -28.54 28.19
N ALA A 187 13.33 -27.41 27.57
CA ALA A 187 12.49 -26.38 28.18
C ALA A 187 11.10 -26.93 28.50
N ARG A 188 10.48 -27.67 27.56
CA ARG A 188 9.18 -28.33 27.75
C ARG A 188 9.22 -29.37 28.88
N CYS A 189 10.27 -30.18 28.97
CA CYS A 189 10.47 -31.09 30.10
C CYS A 189 10.58 -30.33 31.43
N SER A 190 11.31 -29.21 31.44
CA SER A 190 11.46 -28.36 32.63
C SER A 190 10.12 -27.77 33.06
N MET A 191 9.30 -27.27 32.13
CA MET A 191 7.94 -26.79 32.43
C MET A 191 7.05 -27.90 33.02
N LYS A 192 7.06 -29.10 32.44
CA LYS A 192 6.27 -30.24 32.94
C LYS A 192 6.73 -30.72 34.33
N ALA A 193 7.98 -30.43 34.69
CA ALA A 193 8.54 -30.68 36.01
C ALA A 193 8.41 -29.47 36.96
N GLU A 194 7.67 -28.42 36.57
CA GLU A 194 7.49 -27.17 37.31
C GLU A 194 8.81 -26.39 37.57
N ASP A 195 9.90 -26.72 36.87
CA ASP A 195 11.14 -25.92 36.84
C ASP A 195 11.04 -24.81 35.79
N TYR A 196 10.17 -23.83 36.07
CA TYR A 196 9.95 -22.68 35.18
C TYR A 196 11.22 -21.85 34.96
N LYS A 197 12.10 -21.74 35.96
CA LYS A 197 13.39 -21.05 35.83
C LYS A 197 14.32 -21.78 34.86
N GLY A 198 14.36 -23.11 34.93
CA GLY A 198 15.06 -23.96 33.96
C GLY A 198 14.50 -23.83 32.55
N ALA A 199 13.17 -23.80 32.41
CA ALA A 199 12.52 -23.57 31.12
C ALA A 199 12.91 -22.21 30.52
N ILE A 200 12.79 -21.12 31.29
CA ILE A 200 13.16 -19.76 30.88
C ILE A 200 14.61 -19.69 30.40
N ARG A 201 15.56 -20.32 31.11
CA ARG A 201 16.97 -20.35 30.67
C ARG A 201 17.15 -20.99 29.29
N ASN A 202 16.47 -22.11 29.03
CA ASN A 202 16.57 -22.80 27.74
C ASN A 202 15.89 -21.98 26.62
N TYR A 203 14.71 -21.42 26.87
CA TYR A 203 14.02 -20.55 25.91
C TYR A 203 14.81 -19.29 25.58
N LYS A 204 15.43 -18.68 26.59
CA LYS A 204 16.32 -17.53 26.38
C LYS A 204 17.52 -17.89 25.49
N ARG A 205 18.15 -19.05 25.70
CA ARG A 205 19.21 -19.54 24.79
C ARG A 205 18.72 -19.74 23.36
N ILE A 206 17.50 -20.22 23.15
CA ILE A 206 16.96 -20.36 21.79
C ILE A 206 16.84 -18.99 21.12
N ARG A 207 16.27 -18.02 21.83
CA ARG A 207 16.11 -16.65 21.32
C ARG A 207 17.47 -15.99 21.03
N ASP A 208 18.40 -16.10 21.96
CA ASP A 208 19.67 -15.36 21.92
C ASP A 208 20.71 -16.06 21.02
N ASP A 209 20.87 -17.38 21.14
CA ASP A 209 21.92 -18.15 20.42
C ASP A 209 21.44 -18.73 19.07
N TYR A 210 20.12 -18.89 18.89
CA TYR A 210 19.53 -19.61 17.74
C TYR A 210 18.32 -18.91 17.08
N PRO A 211 18.35 -17.58 16.84
CA PRO A 211 17.17 -16.79 16.46
C PRO A 211 16.53 -17.22 15.13
N LYS A 212 17.32 -17.76 14.19
CA LYS A 212 16.87 -18.19 12.85
C LYS A 212 16.39 -19.65 12.80
N SER A 213 16.34 -20.34 13.94
CA SER A 213 15.95 -21.76 13.97
C SER A 213 14.43 -21.93 13.84
N LEU A 214 14.03 -22.98 13.14
CA LEU A 214 12.66 -23.35 12.81
C LEU A 214 12.25 -24.67 13.44
N SER A 215 11.00 -24.72 13.89
CA SER A 215 10.32 -25.95 14.27
C SER A 215 10.08 -26.87 13.06
N SER A 216 9.60 -28.08 13.30
CA SER A 216 9.24 -29.03 12.22
C SER A 216 8.09 -28.55 11.34
N THR A 217 7.28 -27.58 11.80
CA THR A 217 6.20 -26.96 11.01
C THR A 217 6.64 -25.66 10.33
N GLY A 218 7.93 -25.31 10.41
CA GLY A 218 8.47 -24.08 9.81
C GLY A 218 8.24 -22.81 10.64
N LEU A 219 7.79 -22.92 11.90
CA LEU A 219 7.65 -21.75 12.77
C LEU A 219 8.97 -21.37 13.45
N PRO A 220 9.28 -20.07 13.59
CA PRO A 220 10.44 -19.59 14.33
C PRO A 220 10.43 -20.06 15.78
N LEU A 221 11.49 -20.75 16.21
CA LEU A 221 11.61 -21.23 17.58
C LEU A 221 11.82 -20.08 18.57
N ALA A 222 12.42 -18.96 18.15
CA ALA A 222 12.57 -17.76 18.99
C ALA A 222 11.20 -17.17 19.38
N LEU A 223 10.27 -17.05 18.42
CA LEU A 223 8.89 -16.61 18.65
C LEU A 223 8.18 -17.54 19.65
N ILE A 224 8.25 -18.86 19.40
CA ILE A 224 7.64 -19.85 20.31
C ILE A 224 8.26 -19.74 21.71
N SER A 225 9.57 -19.54 21.79
CA SER A 225 10.31 -19.44 23.05
C SER A 225 9.89 -18.21 23.85
N GLN A 226 9.76 -17.04 23.24
CA GLN A 226 9.28 -15.83 23.92
C GLN A 226 7.85 -16.01 24.45
N LEU A 227 6.96 -16.63 23.67
CA LEU A 227 5.60 -16.92 24.11
C LEU A 227 5.60 -17.82 25.36
N GLN A 228 6.38 -18.90 25.34
CA GLN A 228 6.48 -19.82 26.48
C GLN A 228 7.20 -19.20 27.69
N MET A 229 8.16 -18.29 27.47
CA MET A 229 8.80 -17.53 28.56
C MET A 229 7.79 -16.66 29.30
N ALA A 230 6.92 -15.95 28.58
CA ALA A 230 5.88 -15.14 29.19
C ALA A 230 4.95 -15.99 30.08
N SER A 231 4.56 -17.18 29.61
CA SER A 231 3.80 -18.15 30.42
C SER A 231 4.59 -18.63 31.64
N CYS A 232 5.89 -18.94 31.52
CA CYS A 232 6.71 -19.33 32.66
C CYS A 232 6.83 -18.22 33.72
N TYR A 233 6.98 -16.96 33.31
CA TYR A 233 6.97 -15.83 34.26
C TYR A 233 5.62 -15.69 34.97
N HIS A 234 4.52 -15.95 34.27
CA HIS A 234 3.19 -15.96 34.87
C HIS A 234 3.08 -17.02 35.97
N GLU A 235 3.49 -18.26 35.70
CA GLU A 235 3.47 -19.36 36.67
C GLU A 235 4.39 -19.11 37.89
N LEU A 236 5.45 -18.33 37.72
CA LEU A 236 6.33 -17.88 38.81
C LEU A 236 5.73 -16.73 39.65
N GLY A 237 4.56 -16.21 39.29
CA GLY A 237 3.96 -15.04 39.93
C GLY A 237 4.60 -13.70 39.52
N GLU A 238 5.48 -13.71 38.51
CA GLU A 238 6.15 -12.52 37.98
C GLU A 238 5.28 -11.84 36.91
N SER A 239 4.06 -11.45 37.28
CA SER A 239 3.05 -10.96 36.32
C SER A 239 3.49 -9.75 35.50
N GLN A 240 4.27 -8.82 36.09
CA GLN A 240 4.78 -7.66 35.36
C GLN A 240 5.81 -8.07 34.29
N THR A 241 6.73 -8.98 34.62
CA THR A 241 7.72 -9.51 33.66
C THR A 241 7.04 -10.30 32.54
N SER A 242 6.03 -11.09 32.88
CA SER A 242 5.19 -11.82 31.92
C SER A 242 4.51 -10.87 30.94
N LEU A 243 3.82 -9.84 31.46
CA LEU A 243 3.13 -8.83 30.65
C LEU A 243 4.11 -8.07 29.74
N GLN A 244 5.26 -7.65 30.27
CA GLN A 244 6.29 -6.99 29.46
C GLN A 244 6.80 -7.90 28.34
N THR A 245 7.02 -9.19 28.63
CA THR A 245 7.46 -10.17 27.63
C THR A 245 6.42 -10.32 26.51
N PHE A 246 5.12 -10.29 26.83
CA PHE A 246 4.06 -10.29 25.81
C PHE A 246 4.04 -8.99 24.99
N PHE A 247 4.24 -7.82 25.61
CA PHE A 247 4.33 -6.55 24.87
C PHE A 247 5.50 -6.53 23.89
N ASP A 248 6.68 -6.99 24.32
CA ASP A 248 7.87 -7.08 23.47
C ASP A 248 7.63 -8.06 22.32
N LEU A 249 7.08 -9.24 22.61
CA LEU A 249 6.73 -10.22 21.58
C LEU A 249 5.69 -9.67 20.59
N TYR A 250 4.68 -8.95 21.07
CA TYR A 250 3.66 -8.38 20.18
C TYR A 250 4.29 -7.38 19.23
N ARG A 251 5.15 -6.50 19.75
CA ARG A 251 5.91 -5.55 18.94
C ARG A 251 6.77 -6.27 17.91
N ASP A 252 7.52 -7.29 18.30
CA ASP A 252 8.38 -8.05 17.38
C ASP A 252 7.57 -8.71 16.25
N ILE A 253 6.38 -9.26 16.55
CA ILE A 253 5.45 -9.83 15.55
C ILE A 253 4.97 -8.73 14.59
N LEU A 254 4.55 -7.58 15.10
CA LEU A 254 4.01 -6.48 14.31
C LEU A 254 5.07 -5.78 13.46
N THR A 255 6.33 -5.75 13.91
CA THR A 255 7.47 -5.28 13.12
C THR A 255 8.02 -6.35 12.17
N LEU A 256 7.33 -7.49 12.05
CA LEU A 256 7.67 -8.58 11.15
C LEU A 256 9.13 -9.06 11.30
N GLN A 257 9.60 -9.21 12.55
CA GLN A 257 10.96 -9.75 12.80
C GLN A 257 11.16 -11.17 12.23
N TRP A 258 10.07 -11.92 12.06
CA TRP A 258 10.11 -13.29 11.59
C TRP A 258 9.34 -13.48 10.29
N PRO A 259 9.76 -14.42 9.42
CA PRO A 259 9.11 -14.72 8.15
C PRO A 259 7.83 -15.53 8.36
N LEU A 260 6.81 -14.90 8.94
CA LEU A 260 5.50 -15.48 9.17
C LEU A 260 4.64 -15.39 7.90
N LYS A 261 3.87 -16.44 7.63
CA LYS A 261 2.77 -16.38 6.66
C LYS A 261 1.60 -15.60 7.26
N GLU A 262 0.70 -15.08 6.43
CA GLU A 262 -0.48 -14.32 6.86
C GLU A 262 -1.27 -15.03 7.97
N ALA A 263 -1.59 -16.32 7.78
CA ALA A 263 -2.34 -17.09 8.76
C ALA A 263 -1.58 -17.22 10.09
N GLN A 264 -0.26 -17.37 10.04
CA GLN A 264 0.59 -17.45 11.23
C GLN A 264 0.64 -16.09 11.93
N PHE A 265 0.85 -14.99 11.20
CA PHE A 265 0.80 -13.63 11.73
C PHE A 265 -0.51 -13.37 12.46
N LYS A 266 -1.66 -13.63 11.81
CA LYS A 266 -3.00 -13.46 12.40
C LYS A 266 -3.17 -14.24 13.70
N ILE A 267 -2.80 -15.52 13.70
CA ILE A 267 -2.95 -16.39 14.87
C ILE A 267 -2.07 -15.89 16.04
N TYR A 268 -0.79 -15.63 15.79
CA TYR A 268 0.13 -15.26 16.87
C TYR A 268 -0.09 -13.82 17.38
N ALA A 269 -0.40 -12.88 16.49
CA ALA A 269 -0.74 -11.51 16.89
C ALA A 269 -2.02 -11.49 17.75
N ALA A 270 -3.06 -12.25 17.38
CA ALA A 270 -4.28 -12.37 18.17
C ALA A 270 -4.01 -13.04 19.53
N LEU A 271 -3.30 -14.16 19.55
CA LEU A 271 -2.97 -14.89 20.78
C LEU A 271 -2.23 -14.01 21.79
N VAL A 272 -1.23 -13.26 21.33
CA VAL A 272 -0.45 -12.36 22.19
C VAL A 272 -1.29 -11.16 22.61
N GLY A 273 -2.05 -10.57 21.69
CA GLY A 273 -2.94 -9.44 21.98
C GLY A 273 -4.02 -9.77 23.02
N ASP A 274 -4.55 -10.98 23.01
CA ASP A 274 -5.50 -11.47 24.01
C ASP A 274 -4.82 -11.78 25.34
N SER A 275 -3.62 -12.36 25.32
CA SER A 275 -2.81 -12.58 26.53
C SER A 275 -2.47 -11.27 27.25
N ILE A 276 -2.16 -10.19 26.51
CA ILE A 276 -1.97 -8.86 27.10
C ILE A 276 -3.26 -8.36 27.74
N ARG A 277 -4.39 -8.47 27.04
CA ARG A 277 -5.70 -8.00 27.53
C ARG A 277 -6.12 -8.69 28.83
N GLU A 278 -5.89 -9.99 28.92
CA GLU A 278 -6.18 -10.79 30.12
C GLU A 278 -5.17 -10.55 31.24
N GLY A 279 -3.91 -10.33 30.89
CA GLY A 279 -2.79 -10.16 31.82
C GLY A 279 -2.75 -8.81 32.53
N VAL A 280 -3.42 -7.77 32.05
CA VAL A 280 -3.48 -6.45 32.70
C VAL A 280 -4.24 -6.57 34.04
N PRO A 281 -3.57 -6.40 35.20
CA PRO A 281 -4.22 -6.46 36.50
C PRO A 281 -5.26 -5.34 36.64
N LYS A 282 -6.44 -5.69 37.14
CA LYS A 282 -7.54 -4.73 37.35
C LYS A 282 -7.23 -3.65 38.41
N ASN A 283 -6.20 -3.85 39.23
CA ASN A 283 -5.88 -3.02 40.40
C ASN A 283 -4.46 -2.38 40.36
N ILE A 284 -3.90 -2.07 39.18
CA ILE A 284 -2.64 -1.31 39.11
C ILE A 284 -2.89 0.16 39.56
N PRO A 285 -2.06 0.74 40.45
CA PRO A 285 -2.13 2.16 40.79
C PRO A 285 -2.00 3.06 39.55
N GLY A 286 -2.89 4.05 39.44
CA GLY A 286 -3.27 4.76 38.20
C GLY A 286 -2.17 5.09 37.18
N ALA A 287 -1.05 5.68 37.59
CA ALA A 287 -0.04 6.19 36.65
C ALA A 287 0.56 5.11 35.71
N SER A 288 0.67 3.86 36.17
CA SER A 288 1.21 2.77 35.35
C SER A 288 0.15 2.17 34.40
N LEU A 289 -1.13 2.24 34.74
CA LEU A 289 -2.21 1.69 33.91
C LEU A 289 -2.44 2.49 32.63
N ASP A 290 -2.31 3.82 32.70
CA ASP A 290 -2.52 4.70 31.55
C ASP A 290 -1.40 4.54 30.50
N GLU A 291 -0.16 4.32 30.95
CA GLU A 291 0.97 4.02 30.06
C GLU A 291 0.77 2.70 29.32
N TYR A 292 0.35 1.63 30.03
CA TYR A 292 0.04 0.34 29.40
C TYR A 292 -1.08 0.42 28.37
N LYS A 293 -2.14 1.18 28.66
CA LYS A 293 -3.24 1.38 27.70
C LYS A 293 -2.76 2.09 26.44
N LYS A 294 -1.99 3.15 26.60
CA LYS A 294 -1.42 3.91 25.47
C LYS A 294 -0.54 3.02 24.58
N ASP A 295 0.32 2.21 25.19
CA ASP A 295 1.17 1.28 24.44
C ASP A 295 0.37 0.18 23.75
N TYR A 296 -0.65 -0.36 24.42
CA TYR A 296 -1.54 -1.35 23.82
C TYR A 296 -2.36 -0.78 22.66
N ASP A 297 -2.90 0.42 22.79
CA ASP A 297 -3.65 1.09 21.72
C ASP A 297 -2.74 1.36 20.51
N ARG A 298 -1.49 1.77 20.74
CA ARG A 298 -0.50 1.90 19.66
C ARG A 298 -0.25 0.57 18.94
N LEU A 299 -0.06 -0.52 19.69
CA LEU A 299 0.15 -1.85 19.09
C LEU A 299 -1.10 -2.35 18.37
N LYS A 300 -2.29 -2.01 18.84
CA LYS A 300 -3.55 -2.32 18.17
C LYS A 300 -3.66 -1.62 16.81
N THR A 301 -3.26 -0.34 16.73
CA THR A 301 -3.18 0.39 15.45
C THR A 301 -2.19 -0.29 14.51
N LEU A 302 -0.97 -0.59 14.97
CA LEU A 302 0.04 -1.31 14.17
C LEU A 302 -0.46 -2.70 13.71
N HIS A 303 -1.23 -3.40 14.54
CA HIS A 303 -1.83 -4.67 14.16
C HIS A 303 -2.86 -4.51 13.04
N GLN A 304 -3.72 -3.50 13.13
CA GLN A 304 -4.69 -3.21 12.07
C GLN A 304 -3.99 -2.85 10.76
N GLU A 305 -2.98 -1.98 10.80
CA GLU A 305 -2.15 -1.63 9.64
C GLU A 305 -1.48 -2.88 9.04
N GLY A 306 -0.91 -3.75 9.88
CA GLY A 306 -0.32 -5.02 9.43
C GLY A 306 -1.32 -5.95 8.75
N LEU A 307 -2.56 -6.03 9.24
CA LEU A 307 -3.63 -6.81 8.60
C LEU A 307 -4.03 -6.25 7.24
N GLU A 308 -4.08 -4.92 7.11
CA GLU A 308 -4.37 -4.23 5.85
C GLU A 308 -3.26 -4.47 4.82
N GLN A 309 -1.99 -4.38 5.23
CA GLN A 309 -0.84 -4.68 4.37
C GLN A 309 -0.83 -6.15 3.92
N TRP A 310 -1.14 -7.09 4.82
CA TRP A 310 -1.30 -8.51 4.43
C TRP A 310 -2.42 -8.72 3.41
N ALA A 311 -3.55 -8.01 3.54
CA ALA A 311 -4.63 -8.09 2.56
C ALA A 311 -4.19 -7.55 1.18
N VAL A 312 -3.45 -6.44 1.15
CA VAL A 312 -2.84 -5.89 -0.07
C VAL A 312 -1.90 -6.90 -0.73
N VAL A 313 -1.00 -7.50 0.05
CA VAL A 313 -0.05 -8.52 -0.41
C VAL A 313 -0.77 -9.74 -1.00
N GLU A 314 -1.83 -10.21 -0.35
CA GLU A 314 -2.63 -11.34 -0.84
C GLU A 314 -3.37 -11.03 -2.14
N HIS A 315 -3.97 -9.84 -2.27
CA HIS A 315 -4.59 -9.40 -3.51
C HIS A 315 -3.56 -9.29 -4.65
N ILE A 316 -2.37 -8.74 -4.37
CA ILE A 316 -1.29 -8.69 -5.36
C ILE A 316 -0.89 -10.11 -5.79
N ARG A 317 -0.67 -11.00 -4.83
CA ARG A 317 -0.24 -12.39 -5.05
C ARG A 317 -1.27 -13.20 -5.85
N LYS A 318 -2.56 -13.10 -5.51
CA LYS A 318 -3.63 -13.95 -6.06
C LYS A 318 -4.29 -13.40 -7.32
N GLU A 319 -4.33 -12.09 -7.47
CA GLU A 319 -5.13 -11.46 -8.54
C GLU A 319 -4.32 -10.63 -9.52
N ILE A 320 -3.27 -9.94 -9.06
CA ILE A 320 -2.54 -8.98 -9.90
C ILE A 320 -1.38 -9.66 -10.62
N VAL A 321 -0.50 -10.36 -9.88
CA VAL A 321 0.65 -11.05 -10.48
C VAL A 321 0.23 -12.07 -11.54
N PRO A 322 -0.78 -12.95 -11.30
CA PRO A 322 -1.23 -13.88 -12.33
C PRO A 322 -1.75 -13.18 -13.59
N ASP A 323 -2.47 -12.06 -13.45
CA ASP A 323 -2.97 -11.27 -14.59
C ASP A 323 -1.82 -10.68 -15.42
N PHE A 324 -0.77 -10.18 -14.77
CA PHE A 324 0.44 -9.71 -15.46
C PHE A 324 1.16 -10.84 -16.21
N LEU A 325 1.36 -11.98 -15.55
CA LEU A 325 2.01 -13.15 -16.18
C LEU A 325 1.19 -13.70 -17.34
N ALA A 326 -0.15 -13.61 -17.30
CA ALA A 326 -1.01 -14.00 -18.41
C ALA A 326 -0.84 -13.05 -19.63
N ARG A 327 -0.78 -11.72 -19.40
CA ARG A 327 -0.60 -10.71 -20.45
C ARG A 327 0.77 -10.80 -21.14
N GLN A 328 1.80 -11.16 -20.38
CA GLN A 328 3.16 -11.35 -20.89
C GLN A 328 3.24 -12.37 -22.05
N ASN A 329 2.36 -13.37 -22.08
CA ASN A 329 2.34 -14.37 -23.16
C ASN A 329 1.72 -13.83 -24.47
N THR A 330 1.07 -12.66 -24.45
CA THR A 330 0.30 -12.14 -25.58
C THR A 330 0.92 -10.89 -26.22
N GLN A 331 1.64 -10.08 -25.46
CA GLN A 331 2.26 -8.85 -25.97
C GLN A 331 3.73 -9.07 -26.36
N ALA A 332 4.14 -8.47 -27.48
CA ALA A 332 5.55 -8.36 -27.83
C ALA A 332 6.28 -7.61 -26.71
N PHE A 333 7.43 -8.14 -26.30
CA PHE A 333 8.25 -7.59 -25.23
C PHE A 333 8.57 -6.12 -25.51
N SER A 334 8.02 -5.23 -24.70
CA SER A 334 8.36 -3.81 -24.69
C SER A 334 9.21 -3.54 -23.45
N SER A 335 10.27 -2.75 -23.61
CA SER A 335 11.07 -2.25 -22.48
C SER A 335 10.34 -1.15 -21.69
N ALA A 336 9.09 -0.84 -22.04
CA ALA A 336 8.29 0.17 -21.39
C ALA A 336 7.78 -0.31 -20.01
N CYS A 337 7.55 0.65 -19.12
CA CYS A 337 6.86 0.41 -17.87
C CYS A 337 5.41 -0.02 -18.14
N LEU A 338 5.01 -1.13 -17.53
CA LEU A 338 3.67 -1.66 -17.57
C LEU A 338 2.81 -0.95 -16.54
N GLN A 339 1.72 -0.35 -17.01
CA GLN A 339 0.71 0.27 -16.17
C GLN A 339 -0.48 -0.69 -16.04
N TYR A 340 -0.92 -0.92 -14.81
CA TYR A 340 -2.02 -1.84 -14.53
C TYR A 340 -2.92 -1.30 -13.44
N GLN A 341 -4.22 -1.48 -13.65
CA GLN A 341 -5.22 -1.10 -12.68
C GLN A 341 -6.26 -2.19 -12.47
N LYS A 342 -6.70 -2.33 -11.22
CA LYS A 342 -7.80 -3.21 -10.84
C LYS A 342 -8.44 -2.74 -9.55
N THR A 343 -9.76 -2.88 -9.45
CA THR A 343 -10.49 -2.65 -8.21
C THR A 343 -10.79 -4.01 -7.58
N ILE A 344 -10.33 -4.22 -6.35
CA ILE A 344 -10.53 -5.47 -5.58
C ILE A 344 -11.18 -5.08 -4.25
N ASN A 345 -12.35 -5.64 -3.93
CA ASN A 345 -13.07 -5.37 -2.68
C ASN A 345 -13.23 -3.88 -2.36
N THR A 346 -13.55 -3.05 -3.36
CA THR A 346 -13.68 -1.57 -3.30
C THR A 346 -12.38 -0.76 -3.23
N GLN A 347 -11.23 -1.41 -3.08
CA GLN A 347 -9.92 -0.77 -3.11
C GLN A 347 -9.37 -0.75 -4.53
N ASN A 348 -8.87 0.40 -4.98
CA ASN A 348 -8.19 0.49 -6.27
C ASN A 348 -6.70 0.15 -6.10
N TYR A 349 -6.19 -0.60 -7.06
CA TYR A 349 -4.78 -0.95 -7.16
C TYR A 349 -4.25 -0.29 -8.42
N LEU A 350 -3.40 0.72 -8.23
CA LEU A 350 -2.61 1.33 -9.28
C LEU A 350 -1.21 0.72 -9.21
N ILE A 351 -0.84 -0.05 -10.23
CA ILE A 351 0.41 -0.81 -10.26
C ILE A 351 1.27 -0.32 -11.41
N LEU A 352 2.52 0.02 -11.10
CA LEU A 352 3.59 0.16 -12.09
C LEU A 352 4.47 -1.09 -12.00
N ALA A 353 4.80 -1.67 -13.14
CA ALA A 353 5.68 -2.84 -13.19
C ALA A 353 6.64 -2.76 -14.37
N VAL A 354 7.79 -3.40 -14.23
CA VAL A 354 8.78 -3.55 -15.29
C VAL A 354 9.22 -5.00 -15.35
N HIS A 355 9.65 -5.42 -16.53
CA HIS A 355 10.25 -6.73 -16.70
C HIS A 355 11.67 -6.75 -16.15
N ILE A 356 12.00 -7.84 -15.46
CA ILE A 356 13.39 -8.15 -15.09
C ILE A 356 14.02 -8.88 -16.27
N PRO A 357 15.02 -8.30 -16.95
CA PRO A 357 15.66 -8.94 -18.11
C PRO A 357 16.56 -10.11 -17.69
N ASP A 358 16.63 -11.12 -18.55
CA ASP A 358 17.70 -12.11 -18.57
C ASP A 358 18.95 -11.48 -19.18
N SER A 359 20.11 -11.63 -18.52
CA SER A 359 21.40 -11.12 -19.02
C SER A 359 21.82 -11.79 -20.33
N LEU A 360 21.31 -13.00 -20.63
CA LEU A 360 21.74 -13.82 -21.77
C LEU A 360 20.73 -13.85 -22.93
N GLU A 361 19.44 -13.94 -22.63
CA GLU A 361 18.42 -14.27 -23.65
C GLU A 361 17.54 -13.10 -24.09
N ASN A 362 17.72 -11.89 -23.53
CA ASN A 362 16.84 -10.74 -23.74
C ASN A 362 15.35 -11.11 -23.54
N ARG A 363 15.11 -12.07 -22.63
CA ARG A 363 13.78 -12.54 -22.23
C ARG A 363 13.53 -12.11 -20.79
N PRO A 364 12.29 -11.83 -20.41
CA PRO A 364 11.98 -11.53 -19.03
C PRO A 364 12.08 -12.78 -18.13
N VAL A 365 12.91 -12.74 -17.09
CA VAL A 365 12.97 -13.77 -16.04
C VAL A 365 11.93 -13.56 -14.95
N GLY A 366 11.42 -12.33 -14.83
CA GLY A 366 10.44 -11.96 -13.83
C GLY A 366 9.85 -10.56 -14.03
N LEU A 367 9.20 -10.08 -12.98
CA LEU A 367 8.57 -8.77 -12.87
C LEU A 367 9.01 -8.11 -11.56
N LEU A 368 9.37 -6.84 -11.64
CA LEU A 368 9.48 -5.94 -10.48
C LEU A 368 8.30 -4.97 -10.58
N GLY A 369 7.52 -4.83 -9.52
CA GLY A 369 6.41 -3.89 -9.51
C GLY A 369 6.18 -3.22 -8.18
N ILE A 370 5.48 -2.10 -8.24
CA ILE A 370 5.07 -1.31 -7.09
C ILE A 370 3.57 -1.02 -7.16
N LYS A 371 2.94 -1.04 -5.99
CA LYS A 371 1.63 -0.45 -5.77
C LYS A 371 1.81 1.00 -5.39
N ILE A 372 1.13 1.89 -6.11
CA ILE A 372 1.10 3.31 -5.80
C ILE A 372 0.20 3.55 -4.58
N ASN A 373 0.67 4.43 -3.68
CA ASN A 373 -0.09 4.94 -2.56
C ASN A 373 -1.10 5.98 -3.07
N GLU A 374 -2.26 5.50 -3.53
CA GLU A 374 -3.35 6.34 -4.06
C GLU A 374 -3.81 7.42 -3.07
N PRO A 375 -4.04 7.13 -1.77
CA PRO A 375 -4.34 8.17 -0.79
C PRO A 375 -3.29 9.28 -0.76
N TYR A 376 -2.00 8.93 -0.72
CA TYR A 376 -0.94 9.93 -0.72
C TYR A 376 -0.89 10.75 -2.02
N LEU A 377 -1.08 10.10 -3.16
CA LEU A 377 -1.16 10.76 -4.46
C LEU A 377 -2.30 11.78 -4.49
N ILE A 378 -3.49 11.41 -4.02
CA ILE A 378 -4.68 12.27 -4.02
C ILE A 378 -4.61 13.38 -2.98
N GLU A 379 -4.14 13.09 -1.77
CA GLU A 379 -4.19 14.03 -0.63
C GLU A 379 -3.00 15.00 -0.59
N TYR A 380 -1.86 14.64 -1.17
CA TYR A 380 -0.62 15.43 -1.05
C TYR A 380 -0.02 15.82 -2.40
N VAL A 381 0.12 14.88 -3.33
CA VAL A 381 0.80 15.15 -4.61
C VAL A 381 -0.09 16.01 -5.52
N ILE A 382 -1.34 15.61 -5.74
CA ILE A 382 -2.26 16.35 -6.62
C ILE A 382 -2.51 17.78 -6.13
N PRO A 383 -2.83 18.05 -4.85
CA PRO A 383 -3.07 19.42 -4.39
C PRO A 383 -1.84 20.32 -4.60
N LYS A 384 -0.64 19.79 -4.32
CA LYS A 384 0.62 20.51 -4.59
C LYS A 384 0.81 20.84 -6.07
N VAL A 385 0.40 19.95 -6.98
CA VAL A 385 0.42 20.22 -8.42
C VAL A 385 -0.62 21.26 -8.81
N ILE A 386 -1.83 21.21 -8.25
CA ILE A 386 -2.87 22.22 -8.52
C ILE A 386 -2.41 23.60 -8.05
N GLU A 387 -1.77 23.70 -6.88
CA GLU A 387 -1.21 24.95 -6.34
C GLU A 387 -0.07 25.52 -7.20
N SER A 388 0.65 24.68 -7.95
CA SER A 388 1.76 25.13 -8.80
C SER A 388 1.30 25.70 -10.15
N ILE A 389 0.05 25.44 -10.55
CA ILE A 389 -0.46 25.85 -11.86
C ILE A 389 -1.16 27.21 -11.75
N PRO A 390 -0.69 28.24 -12.48
CA PRO A 390 -1.35 29.54 -12.48
C PRO A 390 -2.67 29.46 -13.26
N PHE A 391 -3.78 29.73 -12.58
CA PHE A 391 -5.08 29.90 -13.23
C PHE A 391 -5.28 31.38 -13.61
N SER A 392 -5.49 31.65 -14.90
CA SER A 392 -5.84 33.01 -15.38
C SER A 392 -7.18 33.51 -14.82
N HIS A 393 -8.04 32.58 -14.41
CA HIS A 393 -9.39 32.83 -13.93
C HIS A 393 -9.67 31.94 -12.73
N PRO A 394 -10.50 32.38 -11.77
CA PRO A 394 -10.89 31.52 -10.65
C PRO A 394 -11.66 30.31 -11.23
N SER A 395 -11.04 29.15 -11.14
CA SER A 395 -11.56 27.88 -11.63
C SER A 395 -11.46 26.84 -10.53
N GLN A 396 -12.42 25.92 -10.50
CA GLN A 396 -12.42 24.78 -9.60
C GLN A 396 -12.00 23.53 -10.38
N VAL A 397 -11.05 22.77 -9.84
CA VAL A 397 -10.65 21.48 -10.38
C VAL A 397 -11.35 20.39 -9.60
N VAL A 398 -11.97 19.45 -10.32
CA VAL A 398 -12.56 18.23 -9.75
C VAL A 398 -11.88 17.05 -10.41
N ILE A 399 -11.30 16.17 -9.60
CA ILE A 399 -10.75 14.90 -10.08
C ILE A 399 -11.69 13.78 -9.64
N SER A 400 -12.11 12.98 -10.60
CA SER A 400 -12.99 11.85 -10.35
C SER A 400 -12.45 10.58 -11.00
N HIS A 401 -12.73 9.45 -10.38
CA HIS A 401 -12.55 8.15 -11.01
C HIS A 401 -13.49 8.03 -12.22
N LEU A 402 -13.13 7.23 -13.24
CA LEU A 402 -13.97 6.98 -14.42
C LEU A 402 -15.36 6.39 -14.08
N SER A 403 -15.52 5.82 -12.89
CA SER A 403 -16.82 5.38 -12.35
C SER A 403 -17.70 6.52 -11.83
N GLY A 404 -17.20 7.75 -11.80
CA GLY A 404 -17.88 8.94 -11.29
C GLY A 404 -17.70 9.22 -9.80
N LYS A 405 -16.93 8.39 -9.07
CA LYS A 405 -16.54 8.66 -7.68
C LYS A 405 -15.57 9.84 -7.65
N ILE A 406 -15.87 10.86 -6.86
CA ILE A 406 -14.98 12.01 -6.70
C ILE A 406 -13.82 11.62 -5.80
N LEU A 407 -12.62 12.00 -6.23
CA LEU A 407 -11.37 11.79 -5.51
C LEU A 407 -10.90 13.10 -4.87
N LEU A 408 -11.02 14.21 -5.61
CA LEU A 408 -10.64 15.54 -5.14
C LEU A 408 -11.64 16.60 -5.66
N GLY A 409 -11.99 17.58 -4.82
CA GLY A 409 -12.93 18.65 -5.15
C GLY A 409 -14.37 18.36 -4.72
N GLU A 410 -15.27 19.33 -4.92
CA GLU A 410 -16.69 19.22 -4.54
C GLU A 410 -17.58 19.21 -5.78
N LYS A 411 -18.45 18.20 -5.93
CA LYS A 411 -19.43 18.15 -7.04
C LYS A 411 -20.53 19.19 -6.94
N ASN A 412 -20.82 19.65 -5.72
CA ASN A 412 -22.10 20.26 -5.37
C ASN A 412 -22.28 21.69 -5.88
N LEU A 413 -21.26 22.25 -6.54
CA LEU A 413 -21.23 23.67 -6.89
C LEU A 413 -21.67 23.99 -8.32
N SER A 414 -22.02 22.99 -9.15
CA SER A 414 -22.47 23.33 -10.50
C SER A 414 -23.43 22.32 -11.12
N THR A 415 -24.65 22.79 -11.40
CA THR A 415 -25.52 22.17 -12.42
C THR A 415 -24.97 22.40 -13.83
N GLU A 416 -23.96 23.26 -13.99
CA GLU A 416 -23.36 23.55 -15.28
C GLU A 416 -22.36 22.46 -15.68
N PRO A 417 -22.25 22.16 -16.98
CA PRO A 417 -21.23 21.22 -17.47
C PRO A 417 -19.82 21.78 -17.22
N PRO A 418 -18.81 20.90 -17.05
CA PRO A 418 -17.43 21.33 -16.97
C PRO A 418 -17.05 22.11 -18.23
N THR A 419 -16.23 23.14 -18.05
CA THR A 419 -15.69 23.92 -19.18
C THR A 419 -14.68 23.10 -19.96
N SER A 420 -13.94 22.21 -19.29
CA SER A 420 -13.02 21.28 -19.92
C SER A 420 -12.96 19.98 -19.14
N THR A 421 -12.79 18.88 -19.87
CA THR A 421 -12.68 17.53 -19.34
C THR A 421 -11.51 16.83 -20.01
N GLU A 422 -10.52 16.38 -19.24
CA GLU A 422 -9.37 15.63 -19.72
C GLU A 422 -9.26 14.25 -19.07
N PHE A 423 -8.64 13.31 -19.79
CA PHE A 423 -8.42 11.94 -19.36
C PHE A 423 -6.93 11.58 -19.40
N PHE A 424 -6.50 10.70 -18.50
CA PHE A 424 -5.14 10.14 -18.53
C PHE A 424 -4.96 9.17 -19.70
N GLU A 425 -3.75 9.13 -20.24
CA GLU A 425 -3.39 8.18 -21.30
C GLU A 425 -3.52 6.74 -20.80
N ASP A 426 -3.97 5.85 -21.68
CA ASP A 426 -4.28 4.45 -21.37
C ASP A 426 -5.21 4.24 -20.15
N SER A 427 -5.91 5.31 -19.73
CA SER A 427 -6.71 5.34 -18.51
C SER A 427 -5.92 4.98 -17.26
N PHE A 428 -4.65 5.39 -17.16
CA PHE A 428 -3.81 5.19 -15.98
C PHE A 428 -3.19 6.52 -15.47
N PRO A 429 -3.59 6.99 -14.27
CA PRO A 429 -4.66 6.47 -13.43
C PRO A 429 -6.05 6.53 -14.12
N PRO A 430 -7.07 5.77 -13.65
CA PRO A 430 -8.42 5.73 -14.23
C PRO A 430 -9.24 6.94 -13.81
N TRP A 431 -8.68 8.13 -14.05
CA TRP A 431 -9.22 9.37 -13.55
C TRP A 431 -9.57 10.30 -14.71
N ARG A 432 -10.45 11.24 -14.38
CA ARG A 432 -10.89 12.33 -15.23
C ARG A 432 -10.71 13.63 -14.47
N ILE A 433 -10.16 14.62 -15.15
CA ILE A 433 -9.96 15.96 -14.65
C ILE A 433 -11.04 16.83 -15.27
N ASP A 434 -11.94 17.36 -14.44
CA ASP A 434 -12.99 18.29 -14.84
C ASP A 434 -12.66 19.68 -14.28
N ILE A 435 -12.72 20.73 -15.12
CA ILE A 435 -12.52 22.11 -14.70
C ILE A 435 -13.82 22.89 -14.83
N PHE A 436 -14.24 23.52 -13.73
CA PHE A 436 -15.44 24.33 -13.64
C PHE A 436 -15.09 25.81 -13.44
N PRO A 437 -15.92 26.73 -13.96
CA PRO A 437 -15.79 28.15 -13.62
C PRO A 437 -16.16 28.36 -12.16
N SER A 438 -15.43 29.22 -11.44
CA SER A 438 -15.81 29.59 -10.05
C SER A 438 -17.11 30.40 -10.03
N GLU A 439 -17.98 30.13 -9.05
CA GLU A 439 -19.27 30.81 -8.85
C GLU A 439 -19.13 32.33 -8.65
N GLU A 440 -17.95 32.83 -8.23
CA GLU A 440 -17.71 34.27 -8.05
C GLU A 440 -18.00 35.10 -9.32
N ARG A 441 -17.97 34.49 -10.51
CA ARG A 441 -18.32 35.15 -11.78
C ARG A 441 -19.83 35.34 -11.99
N LEU A 442 -20.69 34.46 -11.48
CA LEU A 442 -22.13 34.49 -11.78
C LEU A 442 -22.85 35.64 -11.07
N GLN A 443 -22.34 36.08 -9.92
CA GLN A 443 -22.89 37.24 -9.21
C GLN A 443 -22.53 38.58 -9.87
N ALA A 444 -21.42 38.66 -10.60
CA ALA A 444 -20.96 39.90 -11.22
C ALA A 444 -21.61 40.21 -12.59
N HIS A 445 -22.37 39.28 -13.18
CA HIS A 445 -23.00 39.44 -14.50
C HIS A 445 -24.54 39.33 -14.48
N SER A 446 -25.13 39.15 -13.31
CA SER A 446 -26.58 39.16 -13.08
C SER A 446 -27.12 40.55 -12.68
N ILE A 447 -26.27 41.58 -12.70
CA ILE A 447 -26.59 43.01 -12.55
C ILE A 447 -26.36 43.69 -13.90
#